data_AF-A0A1H3FEC9-F1
#
_entry.id   AF-A0A1H3FEC9-F1
#
_cell.length_a   1.000
_cell.length_b   1.000
_cell.length_c   1.000
_cell.angle_alpha   90.00
_cell.angle_beta   90.00
_cell.angle_gamma   90.00
#
_symmetry.space_group_name_H-M   'P 1'
#
loop_
_entity.id
_entity.type
_entity.pdbx_description
1 polymer ?
#
loop_
_entity_poly.entity_id
_entity_poly.type
_entity_poly.pdbx_seq_one_letter_code
_entity_poly.pdbx_strand_id
1 'polypeptide(L)'
;MPTFSQALVNQPKSGFWLYGPEVFRTYCRRNGLHADTASTISVDHIRTLSKELREAETMILRLGTGHGNDGVRGQTAFALVRHEECSLAPFFLIDEQIFTDPPETFIPNRSMRVLFPFGLLPKLSETSLLTLAHASGLMTEALDCDDSSIHMIPATGAGTYSFSFTVGSDQPHHLEHIAGQVEIDSVCIGVRNGRNYVIVTEAKRGPFDSIAKHKLAYAVWAVRTNIPDDIPILAVYLRVTDTNQGLEFNIAECAIDDGRSGVPSLHSIKPIRHRRLRIRNPCG
;
A
#
# COMPACT_ATOMS: atom_id res chain seq x y z
N MET A 1 9.46 -13.16 23.97
CA MET A 1 10.79 -13.19 23.31
C MET A 1 10.69 -12.43 22.00
N PRO A 2 11.76 -11.77 21.55
CA PRO A 2 11.80 -11.18 20.21
C PRO A 2 11.59 -12.29 19.15
N THR A 3 10.77 -12.05 18.13
CA THR A 3 10.34 -13.08 17.19
C THR A 3 11.44 -13.37 16.17
N PHE A 4 12.12 -12.36 15.66
CA PHE A 4 13.04 -12.45 14.52
C PHE A 4 14.51 -12.48 14.91
N SER A 5 14.85 -12.35 16.20
CA SER A 5 16.24 -12.30 16.66
C SER A 5 17.10 -13.45 16.14
N GLN A 6 16.57 -14.67 16.04
CA GLN A 6 17.33 -15.80 15.51
C GLN A 6 17.66 -15.65 14.01
N ALA A 7 16.75 -15.09 13.21
CA ALA A 7 17.02 -14.79 11.80
C ALA A 7 18.05 -13.66 11.65
N LEU A 8 18.05 -12.69 12.56
CA LEU A 8 18.93 -11.52 12.52
C LEU A 8 20.36 -11.82 12.99
N VAL A 9 20.64 -12.96 13.67
CA VAL A 9 21.99 -13.31 14.18
C VAL A 9 23.06 -13.27 13.07
N ASN A 10 22.70 -13.70 11.87
CA ASN A 10 23.63 -13.80 10.73
C ASN A 10 23.56 -12.59 9.79
N GLN A 11 22.83 -11.54 10.17
CA GLN A 11 22.75 -10.34 9.37
C GLN A 11 24.12 -9.62 9.37
N PRO A 12 24.73 -9.35 8.20
CA PRO A 12 26.02 -8.66 8.14
C PRO A 12 25.88 -7.22 8.66
N LYS A 13 26.97 -6.53 8.99
CA LYS A 13 26.88 -5.15 9.51
C LYS A 13 26.45 -4.10 8.47
N SER A 14 26.66 -4.37 7.19
CA SER A 14 26.37 -3.43 6.10
C SER A 14 25.94 -4.17 4.84
N GLY A 15 25.41 -3.40 3.87
CA GLY A 15 25.00 -3.89 2.57
C GLY A 15 23.63 -4.57 2.59
N PHE A 16 23.17 -4.89 1.38
CA PHE A 16 21.93 -5.61 1.16
C PHE A 16 21.96 -6.97 1.88
N TRP A 17 20.83 -7.35 2.47
CA TRP A 17 20.70 -8.65 3.10
C TRP A 17 19.28 -9.17 2.95
N LEU A 18 19.16 -10.46 2.62
CA LEU A 18 17.91 -11.17 2.46
C LEU A 18 17.95 -12.45 3.30
N TYR A 19 16.94 -12.62 4.14
CA TYR A 19 16.63 -13.88 4.82
C TYR A 19 15.32 -14.46 4.30
N GLY A 20 15.29 -15.77 4.08
CA GLY A 20 14.14 -16.46 3.49
C GLY A 20 14.18 -16.45 1.96
N PRO A 21 13.06 -16.74 1.28
CA PRO A 21 11.72 -17.01 1.83
C PRO A 21 11.65 -18.21 2.79
N GLU A 22 10.88 -18.10 3.87
CA GLU A 22 10.60 -19.21 4.79
C GLU A 22 9.15 -19.20 5.28
N VAL A 23 8.59 -20.37 5.56
CA VAL A 23 7.24 -20.49 6.16
C VAL A 23 7.26 -20.07 7.63
N PHE A 24 6.43 -19.08 7.98
CA PHE A 24 6.45 -18.43 9.29
C PHE A 24 6.19 -19.40 10.45
N ARG A 25 5.23 -20.32 10.31
CA ARG A 25 4.94 -21.31 11.36
C ARG A 25 6.07 -22.32 11.57
N THR A 26 6.78 -22.69 10.49
CA THR A 26 7.97 -23.55 10.58
C THR A 26 9.07 -22.81 11.33
N TYR A 27 9.31 -21.54 10.99
CA TYR A 27 10.23 -20.66 11.71
C TYR A 27 9.88 -20.55 13.21
N CYS A 28 8.61 -20.30 13.54
CA CYS A 28 8.17 -20.21 14.93
C CYS A 28 8.38 -21.52 15.69
N ARG A 29 8.02 -22.67 15.10
CA ARG A 29 8.19 -23.98 15.74
C ARG A 29 9.67 -24.30 15.99
N ARG A 30 10.55 -24.04 15.01
CA ARG A 30 12.00 -24.28 15.15
C ARG A 30 12.62 -23.46 16.28
N ASN A 31 12.08 -22.27 16.55
CA ASN A 31 12.61 -21.33 17.54
C ASN A 31 11.79 -21.29 18.85
N GLY A 32 10.84 -22.20 19.05
CA GLY A 32 10.02 -22.24 20.27
C GLY A 32 9.13 -21.00 20.47
N LEU A 33 8.69 -20.36 19.39
CA LEU A 33 7.90 -19.12 19.42
C LEU A 33 6.40 -19.41 19.27
N HIS A 34 5.59 -18.67 20.03
CA HIS A 34 4.14 -18.58 19.85
C HIS A 34 3.79 -17.18 19.38
N ALA A 35 3.57 -17.02 18.07
CA ALA A 35 3.25 -15.75 17.44
C ALA A 35 2.08 -15.90 16.47
N ASP A 36 1.17 -14.93 16.48
CA ASP A 36 0.09 -14.87 15.48
C ASP A 36 0.67 -14.45 14.12
N THR A 37 0.31 -15.17 13.06
CA THR A 37 0.92 -14.99 11.74
C THR A 37 0.57 -13.63 11.15
N ALA A 38 -0.70 -13.23 11.18
CA ALA A 38 -1.16 -12.03 10.50
C ALA A 38 -0.57 -10.77 11.14
N SER A 39 -0.70 -10.64 12.46
CA SER A 39 -0.21 -9.47 13.21
C SER A 39 1.31 -9.34 13.27
N THR A 40 2.05 -10.43 13.07
CA THR A 40 3.51 -10.39 13.18
C THR A 40 4.20 -10.06 11.85
N ILE A 41 3.61 -10.43 10.71
CA ILE A 41 4.26 -10.29 9.39
C ILE A 41 3.48 -9.42 8.39
N SER A 42 2.32 -8.89 8.77
CA SER A 42 1.57 -7.90 7.99
C SER A 42 1.85 -6.52 8.55
N VAL A 43 2.79 -5.81 7.93
CA VAL A 43 3.24 -4.49 8.38
C VAL A 43 2.71 -3.41 7.45
N ASP A 44 1.87 -2.54 8.00
CA ASP A 44 1.37 -1.38 7.27
C ASP A 44 2.27 -0.15 7.48
N HIS A 45 2.78 0.05 8.70
CA HIS A 45 3.49 1.27 9.09
C HIS A 45 4.84 0.96 9.76
N ILE A 46 5.81 1.88 9.65
CA ILE A 46 7.13 1.72 10.28
C ILE A 46 7.00 1.55 11.81
N ARG A 47 6.06 2.26 12.45
CA ARG A 47 5.79 2.14 13.89
C ARG A 47 5.16 0.80 14.30
N THR A 48 4.59 0.06 13.37
CA THR A 48 4.01 -1.28 13.62
C THR A 48 5.03 -2.40 13.40
N LEU A 49 6.15 -2.11 12.75
CA LEU A 49 7.28 -3.04 12.63
C LEU A 49 7.82 -3.40 14.03
N SER A 50 8.19 -4.65 14.27
CA SER A 50 8.69 -5.05 15.59
C SER A 50 9.96 -4.27 15.96
N LYS A 51 10.18 -4.04 17.27
CA LYS A 51 11.31 -3.24 17.75
C LYS A 51 12.65 -3.78 17.24
N GLU A 52 12.85 -5.10 17.27
CA GLU A 52 14.08 -5.75 16.78
C GLU A 52 14.32 -5.52 15.28
N LEU A 53 13.26 -5.51 14.47
CA LEU A 53 13.36 -5.29 13.02
C LEU A 53 13.65 -3.82 12.71
N ARG A 54 13.07 -2.89 13.48
CA ARG A 54 13.43 -1.46 13.40
C ARG A 54 14.88 -1.21 13.76
N GLU A 55 15.34 -1.74 14.89
CA GLU A 55 16.72 -1.58 15.34
C GLU A 55 17.73 -2.20 14.35
N ALA A 56 17.31 -3.23 13.62
CA ALA A 56 18.09 -3.87 12.56
C ALA A 56 17.90 -3.25 11.16
N GLU A 57 17.13 -2.16 11.03
CA GLU A 57 16.79 -1.51 9.75
C GLU A 57 16.30 -2.50 8.68
N THR A 58 15.48 -3.47 9.09
CA THR A 58 15.10 -4.64 8.29
C THR A 58 13.60 -4.72 8.12
N MET A 59 13.14 -4.72 6.87
CA MET A 59 11.73 -4.90 6.53
C MET A 59 11.34 -6.37 6.54
N ILE A 60 10.09 -6.66 6.89
CA ILE A 60 9.47 -7.98 6.69
C ILE A 60 8.49 -7.92 5.53
N LEU A 61 8.59 -8.88 4.61
CA LEU A 61 7.66 -9.03 3.49
C LEU A 61 6.87 -10.31 3.64
N ARG A 62 5.54 -10.21 3.55
CA ARG A 62 4.64 -11.36 3.41
C ARG A 62 4.64 -11.81 1.95
N LEU A 63 4.93 -13.09 1.71
CA LEU A 63 5.15 -13.67 0.38
C LEU A 63 4.03 -14.64 -0.06
N GLY A 64 2.86 -14.51 0.56
CA GLY A 64 1.77 -15.46 0.36
C GLY A 64 2.08 -16.80 1.00
N THR A 65 1.87 -17.89 0.28
CA THR A 65 2.08 -19.27 0.74
C THR A 65 3.49 -19.75 0.40
N GLY A 66 4.13 -20.45 1.33
CA GLY A 66 5.47 -20.99 1.10
C GLY A 66 5.48 -22.27 0.27
N HIS A 67 6.62 -22.52 -0.38
CA HIS A 67 6.93 -23.81 -0.96
C HIS A 67 7.35 -24.81 0.13
N GLY A 68 6.81 -26.01 0.08
CA GLY A 68 7.22 -27.12 0.96
C GLY A 68 6.47 -28.41 0.66
N ASN A 69 6.98 -29.53 1.19
CA ASN A 69 6.32 -30.84 1.14
C ASN A 69 4.89 -30.76 1.73
N ASP A 70 4.02 -31.70 1.37
CA ASP A 70 2.55 -31.63 1.50
C ASP A 70 1.98 -31.25 2.89
N GLY A 71 2.78 -31.21 3.97
CA GLY A 71 2.39 -30.67 5.28
C GLY A 71 2.60 -29.16 5.51
N VAL A 72 3.25 -28.46 4.58
CA VAL A 72 3.58 -27.02 4.69
C VAL A 72 2.89 -26.18 3.59
N ARG A 73 2.31 -26.84 2.57
CA ARG A 73 1.51 -26.19 1.52
C ARG A 73 0.36 -25.38 2.15
N GLY A 74 0.20 -24.14 1.70
CA GLY A 74 -0.85 -23.22 2.18
C GLY A 74 -0.49 -22.42 3.44
N GLN A 75 0.69 -22.61 4.04
CA GLN A 75 1.13 -21.79 5.18
C GLN A 75 1.87 -20.53 4.72
N THR A 76 1.67 -19.42 5.43
CA THR A 76 2.22 -18.12 5.03
C THR A 76 3.75 -18.08 5.07
N ALA A 77 4.38 -17.67 3.98
CA ALA A 77 5.80 -17.39 3.89
C ALA A 77 6.12 -15.92 4.11
N PHE A 78 7.33 -15.67 4.59
CA PHE A 78 7.89 -14.33 4.76
C PHE A 78 9.35 -14.29 4.32
N ALA A 79 9.85 -13.09 4.08
CA ALA A 79 11.27 -12.80 3.98
C ALA A 79 11.61 -11.57 4.82
N LEU A 80 12.85 -11.48 5.28
CA LEU A 80 13.40 -10.27 5.89
C LEU A 80 14.37 -9.63 4.90
N VAL A 81 14.26 -8.33 4.71
CA VAL A 81 15.04 -7.59 3.73
C VAL A 81 15.63 -6.35 4.38
N ARG A 82 16.96 -6.22 4.36
CA ARG A 82 17.64 -4.96 4.62
C ARG A 82 18.14 -4.39 3.30
N HIS A 83 17.84 -3.12 3.05
CA HIS A 83 18.33 -2.39 1.89
C HIS A 83 19.83 -2.05 2.04
N GLU A 84 20.54 -1.90 0.92
CA GLU A 84 21.97 -1.54 0.89
C GLU A 84 22.32 -0.26 1.65
N GLU A 85 21.38 0.69 1.71
CA GLU A 85 21.50 1.95 2.46
C GLU A 85 21.42 1.78 3.99
N CYS A 86 21.16 0.57 4.49
CA CYS A 86 20.92 0.29 5.91
C CYS A 86 19.84 1.21 6.51
N SER A 87 18.75 1.41 5.76
CA SER A 87 17.60 2.23 6.16
C SER A 87 16.29 1.54 5.78
N LEU A 88 15.25 1.75 6.58
CA LEU A 88 13.88 1.37 6.24
C LEU A 88 13.21 2.30 5.21
N ALA A 89 13.70 3.53 5.00
CA ALA A 89 13.06 4.50 4.11
C ALA A 89 12.73 3.97 2.70
N PRO A 90 13.58 3.16 2.04
CA PRO A 90 13.28 2.57 0.73
C PRO A 90 12.05 1.67 0.68
N PHE A 91 11.53 1.20 1.83
CA PHE A 91 10.36 0.32 1.93
C PHE A 91 9.06 1.06 2.27
N PHE A 92 9.12 2.35 2.60
CA PHE A 92 7.96 3.11 3.05
C PHE A 92 7.76 4.38 2.20
N LEU A 93 6.50 4.77 2.04
CA LEU A 93 6.11 6.13 1.71
C LEU A 93 5.91 6.87 3.04
N ILE A 94 6.63 7.97 3.28
CA ILE A 94 6.61 8.71 4.56
C ILE A 94 5.77 9.98 4.40
N ASP A 95 4.66 10.08 5.13
CA ASP A 95 3.64 11.11 4.92
C ASP A 95 4.22 12.53 5.01
N GLU A 96 5.07 12.79 6.00
CA GLU A 96 5.72 14.10 6.22
C GLU A 96 6.67 14.51 5.09
N GLN A 97 7.24 13.53 4.38
CA GLN A 97 8.13 13.79 3.23
C GLN A 97 7.36 14.00 1.93
N ILE A 98 6.12 13.53 1.88
CA ILE A 98 5.27 13.57 0.68
C ILE A 98 4.32 14.76 0.72
N PHE A 99 3.63 14.97 1.84
CA PHE A 99 2.52 15.91 1.95
C PHE A 99 2.98 17.23 2.58
N THR A 100 3.88 17.95 1.91
CA THR A 100 4.54 19.15 2.44
C THR A 100 3.72 20.43 2.31
N ASP A 101 2.84 20.49 1.31
CA ASP A 101 2.02 21.69 1.04
C ASP A 101 0.92 21.89 2.08
N PRO A 102 0.36 23.10 2.24
CA PRO A 102 -0.85 23.29 3.03
C PRO A 102 -2.08 22.67 2.33
N PRO A 103 -3.08 22.19 3.07
CA PRO A 103 -4.32 21.68 2.50
C PRO A 103 -5.19 22.81 1.91
N GLU A 104 -5.65 22.61 0.69
CA GLU A 104 -6.59 23.49 -0.01
C GLU A 104 -8.04 23.15 0.38
N THR A 105 -8.91 24.15 0.53
CA THR A 105 -10.34 23.88 0.77
C THR A 105 -10.98 23.38 -0.53
N PHE A 106 -11.55 22.17 -0.49
CA PHE A 106 -12.30 21.59 -1.59
C PHE A 106 -13.80 21.71 -1.33
N ILE A 107 -14.51 22.31 -2.28
CA ILE A 107 -15.97 22.36 -2.29
C ILE A 107 -16.45 21.26 -3.23
N PRO A 108 -17.15 20.23 -2.73
CA PRO A 108 -17.65 19.15 -3.58
C PRO A 108 -18.46 19.69 -4.77
N ASN A 109 -18.11 19.23 -5.96
CA ASN A 109 -18.78 19.60 -7.21
C ASN A 109 -19.90 18.62 -7.60
N ARG A 110 -20.14 17.59 -6.78
CA ARG A 110 -21.21 16.60 -6.94
C ARG A 110 -22.43 16.94 -6.09
N SER A 111 -23.58 16.40 -6.48
CA SER A 111 -24.85 16.67 -5.80
C SER A 111 -24.78 16.29 -4.31
N MET A 112 -25.26 17.18 -3.44
CA MET A 112 -25.43 16.89 -2.01
C MET A 112 -26.29 15.65 -1.75
N ARG A 113 -27.18 15.26 -2.67
CA ARG A 113 -27.96 14.02 -2.57
C ARG A 113 -27.08 12.77 -2.58
N VAL A 114 -25.98 12.80 -3.33
CA VAL A 114 -24.99 11.71 -3.40
C VAL A 114 -24.15 11.66 -2.12
N LEU A 115 -23.92 12.82 -1.49
CA LEU A 115 -23.09 12.93 -0.29
C LEU A 115 -23.86 12.74 1.02
N PHE A 116 -25.18 12.93 1.00
CA PHE A 116 -26.05 12.84 2.17
C PHE A 116 -25.89 11.54 2.96
N PRO A 117 -25.79 10.33 2.34
CA PRO A 117 -25.61 9.09 3.08
C PRO A 117 -24.37 9.07 3.99
N PHE A 118 -23.28 9.74 3.61
CA PHE A 118 -22.07 9.81 4.45
C PHE A 118 -22.29 10.61 5.73
N GLY A 119 -23.20 11.61 5.70
CA GLY A 119 -23.59 12.35 6.89
C GLY A 119 -24.52 11.58 7.83
N LEU A 120 -25.12 10.47 7.38
CA LEU A 120 -25.97 9.61 8.21
C LEU A 120 -25.18 8.56 8.99
N LEU A 121 -23.94 8.29 8.60
CA LEU A 121 -23.11 7.27 9.24
C LEU A 121 -22.55 7.80 10.57
N PRO A 122 -22.65 7.03 11.67
CA PRO A 122 -22.14 7.47 12.98
C PRO A 122 -20.61 7.62 12.99
N LYS A 123 -19.93 6.85 12.13
CA LYS A 123 -18.49 6.92 11.89
C LYS A 123 -18.20 6.44 10.48
N LEU A 124 -17.39 7.20 9.75
CA LEU A 124 -16.91 6.80 8.43
C LEU A 124 -15.75 5.80 8.56
N SER A 125 -15.86 4.62 7.96
CA SER A 125 -14.74 3.68 7.85
C SER A 125 -13.72 4.19 6.80
N GLU A 126 -12.56 3.53 6.69
CA GLU A 126 -11.59 3.81 5.61
C GLU A 126 -12.25 3.68 4.24
N THR A 127 -13.00 2.59 4.01
CA THR A 127 -13.78 2.38 2.78
C THR A 127 -14.81 3.49 2.57
N SER A 128 -15.54 3.92 3.61
CA SER A 128 -16.51 5.03 3.46
C SER A 128 -15.83 6.34 3.09
N LEU A 129 -14.64 6.62 3.63
CA LEU A 129 -13.89 7.84 3.31
C LEU A 129 -13.33 7.80 1.89
N LEU A 130 -12.83 6.65 1.45
CA LEU A 130 -12.42 6.45 0.06
C LEU A 130 -13.60 6.67 -0.89
N THR A 131 -14.74 6.02 -0.64
CA THR A 131 -15.96 6.24 -1.45
C THR A 131 -16.42 7.70 -1.41
N LEU A 132 -16.31 8.40 -0.28
CA LEU A 132 -16.60 9.84 -0.18
C LEU A 132 -15.65 10.67 -1.07
N ALA A 133 -14.36 10.34 -1.11
CA ALA A 133 -13.39 11.02 -1.96
C ALA A 133 -13.75 10.89 -3.46
N HIS A 134 -14.18 9.70 -3.88
CA HIS A 134 -14.68 9.47 -5.24
C HIS A 134 -16.01 10.20 -5.49
N ALA A 135 -16.99 10.00 -4.62
CA ALA A 135 -18.36 10.50 -4.77
C ALA A 135 -18.47 12.03 -4.69
N SER A 136 -17.52 12.71 -4.04
CA SER A 136 -17.47 14.18 -3.95
C SER A 136 -16.80 14.85 -5.14
N GLY A 137 -16.18 14.09 -6.05
CA GLY A 137 -15.33 14.61 -7.12
C GLY A 137 -13.91 14.95 -6.68
N LEU A 138 -13.57 14.76 -5.40
CA LEU A 138 -12.25 15.08 -4.84
C LEU A 138 -11.13 14.29 -5.52
N MET A 139 -11.34 12.99 -5.77
CA MET A 139 -10.36 12.16 -6.47
C MET A 139 -10.15 12.60 -7.93
N THR A 140 -11.23 13.03 -8.61
CA THR A 140 -11.16 13.56 -9.98
C THR A 140 -10.30 14.82 -10.01
N GLU A 141 -10.56 15.76 -9.10
CA GLU A 141 -9.79 17.00 -8.94
C GLU A 141 -8.33 16.73 -8.57
N ALA A 142 -8.07 15.88 -7.57
CA ALA A 142 -6.73 15.60 -7.08
C ALA A 142 -5.82 14.95 -8.14
N LEU A 143 -6.43 14.18 -9.05
CA LEU A 143 -5.73 13.45 -10.10
C LEU A 143 -5.80 14.17 -11.46
N ASP A 144 -6.32 15.39 -11.55
CA ASP A 144 -6.56 16.09 -12.83
C ASP A 144 -7.25 15.20 -13.88
N CYS A 145 -8.26 14.44 -13.44
CA CYS A 145 -9.07 13.65 -14.35
C CYS A 145 -10.14 14.54 -15.01
N ASP A 146 -10.46 14.26 -16.26
CA ASP A 146 -11.51 14.93 -17.02
C ASP A 146 -12.87 14.74 -16.32
N ASP A 147 -13.66 15.81 -16.23
CA ASP A 147 -14.96 15.79 -15.55
C ASP A 147 -16.00 15.01 -16.37
N SER A 148 -15.96 13.69 -16.24
CA SER A 148 -16.87 12.75 -16.87
C SER A 148 -17.53 11.91 -15.77
N SER A 149 -18.83 12.13 -15.56
CA SER A 149 -19.58 11.67 -14.37
C SER A 149 -19.75 10.15 -14.22
N ILE A 150 -19.36 9.36 -15.23
CA ILE A 150 -19.53 7.89 -15.25
C ILE A 150 -18.23 7.18 -14.87
N HIS A 151 -17.09 7.85 -14.94
CA HIS A 151 -15.79 7.31 -14.59
C HIS A 151 -15.51 7.64 -13.11
N MET A 152 -14.75 6.81 -12.38
CA MET A 152 -14.42 6.91 -10.94
C MET A 152 -15.37 6.21 -9.94
N ILE A 153 -16.13 5.18 -10.34
CA ILE A 153 -16.82 4.30 -9.36
C ILE A 153 -15.79 3.33 -8.75
N PRO A 154 -15.52 3.37 -7.44
CA PRO A 154 -14.52 2.51 -6.82
C PRO A 154 -15.07 1.08 -6.66
N ALA A 155 -14.38 0.11 -7.27
CA ALA A 155 -14.55 -1.31 -6.95
C ALA A 155 -13.53 -1.71 -5.87
N THR A 156 -13.96 -2.44 -4.86
CA THR A 156 -13.10 -2.96 -3.78
C THR A 156 -13.04 -4.48 -3.85
N GLY A 157 -12.00 -5.09 -3.30
CA GLY A 157 -11.91 -6.55 -3.32
C GLY A 157 -10.79 -7.10 -2.45
N ALA A 158 -10.87 -8.39 -2.15
CA ALA A 158 -9.79 -9.15 -1.53
C ALA A 158 -9.71 -10.51 -2.22
N GLY A 159 -8.49 -10.99 -2.44
CA GLY A 159 -8.28 -12.25 -3.15
C GLY A 159 -6.88 -12.80 -2.93
N THR A 160 -6.61 -13.96 -3.53
CA THR A 160 -5.28 -14.58 -3.52
C THR A 160 -4.61 -14.41 -4.87
N TYR A 161 -3.41 -13.86 -4.89
CA TYR A 161 -2.68 -13.54 -6.12
C TYR A 161 -1.28 -14.12 -6.10
N SER A 162 -0.70 -14.27 -7.30
CA SER A 162 0.69 -14.65 -7.45
C SER A 162 1.40 -13.71 -8.42
N PHE A 163 2.58 -13.24 -8.04
CA PHE A 163 3.42 -12.38 -8.88
C PHE A 163 4.87 -12.41 -8.37
N SER A 164 5.80 -12.18 -9.29
CA SER A 164 7.21 -12.00 -8.98
C SER A 164 7.57 -10.52 -8.92
N PHE A 165 8.59 -10.19 -8.12
CA PHE A 165 9.13 -8.84 -7.98
C PHE A 165 10.59 -8.89 -7.51
N THR A 166 11.27 -7.74 -7.51
CA THR A 166 12.62 -7.61 -6.96
C THR A 166 12.72 -6.65 -5.78
N VAL A 167 13.76 -6.87 -4.97
CA VAL A 167 14.23 -5.98 -3.90
C VAL A 167 15.73 -5.73 -4.05
N GLY A 168 16.24 -4.64 -3.47
CA GLY A 168 17.59 -4.11 -3.74
C GLY A 168 17.67 -3.33 -5.07
N SER A 169 18.60 -2.38 -5.15
CA SER A 169 18.80 -1.52 -6.33
C SER A 169 20.00 -1.96 -7.17
N ASP A 170 21.17 -2.14 -6.54
CA ASP A 170 22.42 -2.46 -7.26
C ASP A 170 22.47 -3.91 -7.76
N GLN A 171 22.02 -4.84 -6.92
CA GLN A 171 21.89 -6.27 -7.25
C GLN A 171 20.47 -6.71 -6.89
N PRO A 172 19.51 -6.58 -7.81
CA PRO A 172 18.13 -6.94 -7.54
C PRO A 172 17.98 -8.43 -7.21
N HIS A 173 17.39 -8.73 -6.07
CA HIS A 173 17.06 -10.09 -5.65
C HIS A 173 15.60 -10.40 -5.97
N HIS A 174 15.38 -11.53 -6.64
CA HIS A 174 14.07 -12.00 -7.05
C HIS A 174 13.30 -12.61 -5.86
N LEU A 175 12.05 -12.20 -5.69
CA LEU A 175 11.09 -12.75 -4.73
C LEU A 175 9.77 -13.05 -5.43
N GLU A 176 9.03 -13.99 -4.86
CA GLU A 176 7.70 -14.37 -5.34
C GLU A 176 6.68 -14.22 -4.22
N HIS A 177 5.57 -13.59 -4.55
CA HIS A 177 4.35 -13.66 -3.77
C HIS A 177 3.48 -14.75 -4.38
N ILE A 178 3.07 -15.77 -3.61
CA ILE A 178 2.45 -16.97 -4.17
C ILE A 178 1.13 -17.28 -3.49
N ALA A 179 0.02 -17.22 -4.22
CA ALA A 179 -1.33 -17.45 -3.69
C ALA A 179 -1.59 -16.71 -2.36
N GLY A 180 -1.01 -15.51 -2.21
CA GLY A 180 -1.11 -14.74 -0.99
C GLY A 180 -2.25 -13.76 -1.04
N GLN A 181 -2.79 -13.45 0.14
CA GLN A 181 -3.88 -12.49 0.27
C GLN A 181 -3.38 -11.08 -0.06
N VAL A 182 -4.10 -10.43 -0.96
CA VAL A 182 -3.95 -9.00 -1.27
C VAL A 182 -5.33 -8.36 -1.14
N GLU A 183 -5.36 -7.26 -0.39
CA GLU A 183 -6.52 -6.38 -0.28
C GLU A 183 -6.37 -5.27 -1.33
N ILE A 184 -7.48 -4.94 -1.99
CA ILE A 184 -7.58 -3.90 -3.00
C ILE A 184 -8.62 -2.91 -2.48
N ASP A 185 -8.15 -1.81 -1.89
CA ASP A 185 -9.03 -0.80 -1.30
C ASP A 185 -9.89 -0.13 -2.36
N SER A 186 -9.33 0.22 -3.52
CA SER A 186 -10.10 0.65 -4.68
C SER A 186 -9.38 0.46 -6.02
N VAL A 187 -10.16 0.06 -7.03
CA VAL A 187 -9.83 0.17 -8.45
C VAL A 187 -10.97 0.88 -9.17
N CYS A 188 -10.65 1.84 -10.04
CA CYS A 188 -11.64 2.47 -10.91
C CYS A 188 -11.01 2.90 -12.25
N ILE A 189 -11.86 3.25 -13.22
CA ILE A 189 -11.41 3.92 -14.45
C ILE A 189 -11.54 5.43 -14.26
N GLY A 190 -10.46 6.16 -14.56
CA GLY A 190 -10.47 7.62 -14.74
C GLY A 190 -10.08 7.99 -16.17
N VAL A 191 -10.47 9.18 -16.62
CA VAL A 191 -10.04 9.75 -17.90
C VAL A 191 -9.14 10.94 -17.61
N ARG A 192 -7.97 11.02 -18.24
CA ARG A 192 -7.06 12.18 -18.14
C ARG A 192 -6.61 12.54 -19.55
N ASN A 193 -6.88 13.77 -19.98
CA ASN A 193 -6.56 14.25 -21.33
C ASN A 193 -7.15 13.33 -22.42
N GLY A 194 -8.39 12.90 -22.26
CA GLY A 194 -9.11 12.02 -23.19
C GLY A 194 -8.63 10.56 -23.20
N ARG A 195 -7.67 10.17 -22.35
CA ARG A 195 -7.16 8.79 -22.25
C ARG A 195 -7.65 8.11 -20.97
N ASN A 196 -8.05 6.85 -21.08
CA ASN A 196 -8.41 6.02 -19.93
C ASN A 196 -7.17 5.61 -19.11
N TYR A 197 -7.32 5.62 -17.79
CA TYR A 197 -6.37 5.10 -16.81
C TYR A 197 -7.10 4.16 -15.86
N VAL A 198 -6.48 3.04 -15.49
CA VAL A 198 -6.91 2.28 -14.32
C VAL A 198 -6.22 2.86 -13.10
N ILE A 199 -7.00 3.37 -12.16
CA ILE A 199 -6.52 3.97 -10.92
C ILE A 199 -6.63 2.91 -9.82
N VAL A 200 -5.50 2.57 -9.19
CA VAL A 200 -5.42 1.63 -8.07
C VAL A 200 -5.03 2.42 -6.83
N THR A 201 -5.88 2.41 -5.82
CA THR A 201 -5.68 3.20 -4.60
C THR A 201 -5.46 2.30 -3.39
N GLU A 202 -4.44 2.58 -2.60
CA GLU A 202 -4.29 2.12 -1.20
C GLU A 202 -4.65 3.30 -0.30
N ALA A 203 -5.59 3.09 0.64
CA ALA A 203 -6.11 4.12 1.51
C ALA A 203 -5.81 3.83 2.98
N LYS A 204 -5.48 4.85 3.75
CA LYS A 204 -5.32 4.75 5.21
C LYS A 204 -5.96 5.92 5.92
N ARG A 205 -6.62 5.66 7.04
CA ARG A 205 -7.12 6.69 7.96
C ARG A 205 -6.20 6.80 9.16
N GLY A 206 -5.94 8.03 9.62
CA GLY A 206 -5.21 8.29 10.85
C GLY A 206 -4.33 9.52 10.73
N PRO A 207 -3.56 9.86 11.79
CA PRO A 207 -2.54 10.90 11.70
C PRO A 207 -1.48 10.57 10.64
N PHE A 208 -0.67 11.56 10.29
CA PHE A 208 0.51 11.34 9.44
C PHE A 208 1.42 10.27 10.06
N ASP A 209 1.90 9.37 9.20
CA ASP A 209 2.77 8.27 9.55
C ASP A 209 3.54 7.86 8.28
N SER A 210 3.41 6.60 7.89
CA SER A 210 4.05 5.97 6.75
C SER A 210 3.09 4.95 6.17
N ILE A 211 3.35 4.45 4.97
CA ILE A 211 2.72 3.22 4.46
C ILE A 211 3.79 2.36 3.79
N ALA A 212 3.79 1.06 4.08
CA ALA A 212 4.70 0.14 3.45
C ALA A 212 4.40 0.06 1.95
N LYS A 213 5.41 0.29 1.11
CA LYS A 213 5.25 0.32 -0.35
C LYS A 213 4.61 -0.93 -0.92
N HIS A 214 4.85 -2.09 -0.30
CA HIS A 214 4.30 -3.36 -0.76
C HIS A 214 2.77 -3.42 -0.70
N LYS A 215 2.12 -2.62 0.15
CA LYS A 215 0.65 -2.55 0.22
C LYS A 215 0.08 -2.04 -1.11
N LEU A 216 0.60 -0.91 -1.58
CA LEU A 216 0.25 -0.35 -2.89
C LEU A 216 0.77 -1.22 -4.06
N ALA A 217 2.01 -1.71 -3.96
CA ALA A 217 2.63 -2.52 -5.00
C ALA A 217 1.85 -3.80 -5.30
N TYR A 218 1.50 -4.54 -4.25
CA TYR A 218 0.82 -5.82 -4.38
C TYR A 218 -0.58 -5.63 -4.97
N ALA A 219 -1.30 -4.56 -4.60
CA ALA A 219 -2.59 -4.23 -5.21
C ALA A 219 -2.45 -3.99 -6.72
N VAL A 220 -1.46 -3.20 -7.16
CA VAL A 220 -1.19 -2.96 -8.58
C VAL A 220 -0.83 -4.25 -9.32
N TRP A 221 0.11 -5.05 -8.77
CA TRP A 221 0.56 -6.27 -9.40
C TRP A 221 -0.49 -7.39 -9.39
N ALA A 222 -1.43 -7.38 -8.44
CA ALA A 222 -2.56 -8.30 -8.39
C ALA A 222 -3.56 -8.06 -9.53
N VAL A 223 -3.82 -6.80 -9.89
CA VAL A 223 -4.84 -6.46 -10.88
C VAL A 223 -4.30 -6.33 -12.31
N ARG A 224 -2.99 -6.11 -12.49
CA ARG A 224 -2.37 -5.80 -13.78
C ARG A 224 -2.72 -6.79 -14.90
N THR A 225 -2.85 -8.08 -14.60
CA THR A 225 -3.09 -9.13 -15.61
C THR A 225 -4.48 -9.05 -16.22
N ASN A 226 -5.40 -8.33 -15.58
CA ASN A 226 -6.75 -8.10 -16.07
C ASN A 226 -6.89 -6.75 -16.79
N ILE A 227 -5.81 -5.98 -16.93
CA ILE A 227 -5.80 -4.64 -17.51
C ILE A 227 -5.16 -4.70 -18.90
N PRO A 228 -5.84 -4.23 -19.96
CA PRO A 228 -5.25 -4.14 -21.30
C PRO A 228 -3.94 -3.35 -21.32
N ASP A 229 -2.96 -3.80 -22.12
CA ASP A 229 -1.61 -3.22 -22.20
C ASP A 229 -1.59 -1.74 -22.63
N ASP A 230 -2.59 -1.31 -23.39
CA ASP A 230 -2.72 0.08 -23.86
C ASP A 230 -3.32 1.03 -22.80
N ILE A 231 -3.89 0.48 -21.72
CA ILE A 231 -4.43 1.26 -20.61
C ILE A 231 -3.37 1.40 -19.50
N PRO A 232 -2.85 2.62 -19.25
CA PRO A 232 -1.89 2.88 -18.18
C PRO A 232 -2.53 2.67 -16.80
N ILE A 233 -1.70 2.24 -15.85
CA ILE A 233 -2.08 2.10 -14.44
C ILE A 233 -1.55 3.31 -13.67
N LEU A 234 -2.39 3.89 -12.83
CA LEU A 234 -2.06 4.99 -11.95
C LEU A 234 -2.16 4.52 -10.50
N ALA A 235 -1.02 4.41 -9.83
CA ALA A 235 -0.97 4.01 -8.43
C ALA A 235 -1.16 5.22 -7.52
N VAL A 236 -2.09 5.12 -6.59
CA VAL A 236 -2.47 6.21 -5.69
C VAL A 236 -2.36 5.77 -4.25
N TYR A 237 -1.69 6.59 -3.45
CA TYR A 237 -1.75 6.51 -2.01
C TYR A 237 -2.67 7.61 -1.46
N LEU A 238 -3.65 7.24 -0.65
CA LEU A 238 -4.56 8.16 0.03
C LEU A 238 -4.38 8.07 1.56
N ARG A 239 -4.02 9.18 2.20
CA ARG A 239 -4.08 9.36 3.66
C ARG A 239 -5.22 10.30 4.03
N VAL A 240 -6.16 9.83 4.85
CA VAL A 240 -7.23 10.66 5.39
C VAL A 240 -6.99 11.00 6.86
N THR A 241 -6.84 12.29 7.15
CA THR A 241 -6.67 12.85 8.49
C THR A 241 -7.95 13.54 8.95
N ASP A 242 -8.31 13.30 10.21
CA ASP A 242 -9.42 13.97 10.89
C ASP A 242 -8.86 15.19 11.63
N THR A 243 -9.39 16.37 11.34
CA THR A 243 -8.93 17.62 11.93
C THR A 243 -10.11 18.42 12.49
N ASN A 244 -9.81 19.40 13.35
CA ASN A 244 -10.83 20.35 13.81
C ASN A 244 -11.48 21.17 12.68
N GLN A 245 -10.86 21.24 11.49
CA GLN A 245 -11.38 21.97 10.33
C GLN A 245 -12.16 21.08 9.34
N GLY A 246 -12.24 19.77 9.61
CA GLY A 246 -12.88 18.78 8.74
C GLY A 246 -11.94 17.65 8.33
N LEU A 247 -12.30 16.97 7.25
CA LEU A 247 -11.54 15.84 6.71
C LEU A 247 -10.51 16.33 5.70
N GLU A 248 -9.25 15.99 5.93
CA GLU A 248 -8.15 16.24 5.01
C GLU A 248 -7.82 14.95 4.25
N PHE A 249 -7.88 15.03 2.92
CA PHE A 249 -7.51 13.98 1.99
C PHE A 249 -6.16 14.34 1.40
N ASN A 250 -5.16 13.52 1.69
CA ASN A 250 -3.79 13.71 1.24
C ASN A 250 -3.51 12.61 0.20
N ILE A 251 -3.41 13.00 -1.06
CA ILE A 251 -3.38 12.10 -2.21
C ILE A 251 -2.02 12.19 -2.85
N ALA A 252 -1.35 11.07 -3.03
CA ALA A 252 -0.09 10.97 -3.75
C ALA A 252 -0.24 10.05 -4.96
N GLU A 253 0.02 10.59 -6.15
CA GLU A 253 0.25 9.80 -7.35
C GLU A 253 1.68 9.26 -7.30
N CYS A 254 1.82 7.95 -7.47
CA CYS A 254 3.09 7.25 -7.37
C CYS A 254 3.50 6.69 -8.72
N ALA A 255 4.75 6.95 -9.12
CA ALA A 255 5.37 6.15 -10.17
C ALA A 255 5.59 4.74 -9.63
N ILE A 256 5.32 3.74 -10.46
CA ILE A 256 5.51 2.32 -10.16
C ILE A 256 5.87 1.58 -11.45
N ASP A 257 6.77 0.62 -11.34
CA ASP A 257 6.88 -0.44 -12.35
C ASP A 257 5.75 -1.44 -12.14
N ASP A 258 4.74 -1.42 -13.02
CA ASP A 258 3.62 -2.36 -12.95
C ASP A 258 3.99 -3.78 -13.40
N GLY A 259 5.18 -3.97 -13.96
CA GLY A 259 5.72 -5.27 -14.39
C GLY A 259 5.15 -5.82 -15.69
N ARG A 260 4.50 -4.99 -16.52
CA ARG A 260 4.16 -5.40 -17.91
C ARG A 260 5.39 -5.45 -18.83
N SER A 261 6.46 -4.73 -18.48
CA SER A 261 7.74 -4.71 -19.22
C SER A 261 8.81 -5.65 -18.64
N GLY A 262 8.54 -6.37 -17.55
CA GLY A 262 9.52 -7.20 -16.86
C GLY A 262 9.14 -7.51 -15.41
N VAL A 263 10.10 -8.04 -14.63
CA VAL A 263 9.89 -8.25 -13.18
C VAL A 263 9.98 -6.91 -12.46
N PRO A 264 8.91 -6.43 -11.80
CA PRO A 264 8.89 -5.11 -11.21
C PRO A 264 9.74 -5.03 -9.94
N SER A 265 10.28 -3.84 -9.65
CA SER A 265 11.02 -3.57 -8.41
C SER A 265 10.13 -2.89 -7.36
N LEU A 266 10.14 -3.40 -6.12
CA LEU A 266 9.48 -2.76 -4.98
C LEU A 266 10.03 -1.36 -4.68
N HIS A 267 11.32 -1.14 -4.93
CA HIS A 267 12.00 0.13 -4.63
C HIS A 267 11.76 1.20 -5.70
N SER A 268 11.23 0.82 -6.87
CA SER A 268 10.86 1.78 -7.93
C SER A 268 9.72 2.73 -7.53
N ILE A 269 8.95 2.36 -6.50
CA ILE A 269 7.77 3.10 -6.08
C ILE A 269 8.20 4.40 -5.42
N LYS A 270 7.75 5.52 -5.99
CA LYS A 270 8.00 6.87 -5.49
C LYS A 270 6.85 7.82 -5.78
N PRO A 271 6.54 8.75 -4.86
CA PRO A 271 5.60 9.83 -5.14
C PRO A 271 6.14 10.69 -6.30
N ILE A 272 5.28 11.06 -7.23
CA ILE A 272 5.62 11.96 -8.35
C ILE A 272 4.79 13.25 -8.33
N ARG A 273 3.63 13.21 -7.66
CA ARG A 273 2.76 14.36 -7.45
C ARG A 273 1.92 14.12 -6.21
N HIS A 274 1.56 15.18 -5.51
CA HIS A 274 0.59 15.10 -4.43
C HIS A 274 -0.39 16.27 -4.45
N ARG A 275 -1.56 16.08 -3.82
CA ARG A 275 -2.53 17.14 -3.50
C ARG A 275 -3.04 16.92 -2.08
N ARG A 276 -3.32 18.01 -1.38
CA ARG A 276 -3.97 17.99 -0.07
C ARG A 276 -5.25 18.79 -0.14
N LEU A 277 -6.38 18.11 -0.03
CA LEU A 277 -7.71 18.70 -0.21
C LEU A 277 -8.52 18.49 1.07
N ARG A 278 -9.22 19.53 1.51
CA ARG A 278 -10.03 19.51 2.73
C ARG A 278 -11.51 19.67 2.43
N ILE A 279 -12.32 18.71 2.87
CA ILE A 279 -13.78 18.86 2.97
C ILE A 279 -14.09 19.35 4.38
N ARG A 280 -14.65 20.56 4.49
CA ARG A 280 -15.03 21.13 5.79
C ARG A 280 -16.19 20.38 6.40
N ASN A 281 -16.19 20.27 7.72
CA ASN A 281 -17.41 19.89 8.43
C ASN A 281 -18.47 20.98 8.20
N PRO A 282 -19.70 20.62 7.82
CA PRO A 282 -20.79 21.59 7.66
C PRO A 282 -21.15 22.32 8.97
N CYS A 283 -20.61 21.88 10.11
CA CYS A 283 -20.83 22.45 11.42
C CYS A 283 -19.49 22.58 12.15
N GLY A 284 -18.82 23.70 11.94
CA GLY A 284 -17.74 24.24 12.76
C GLY A 284 -18.02 25.70 13.04
#